data_AF-A0A842WPW9-F1
#
_entry.id   AF-A0A842WPW9-F1
#
_cell.length_a   1.000
_cell.length_b   1.000
_cell.length_c   1.000
_cell.angle_alpha   90.00
_cell.angle_beta   90.00
_cell.angle_gamma   90.00
#
_symmetry.space_group_name_H-M   'P 1'
#
loop_
_entity.id
_entity.type
_entity.pdbx_description
1 polymer ?
#
loop_
_entity_poly.entity_id
_entity_poly.type
_entity_poly.pdbx_seq_one_letter_code
_entity_poly.pdbx_strand_id
1 'polypeptide(L)'
;MADVTIEQGIPICWADTTDYSNTNSGISRTDQIDLTSLADGSARQGAKKDLGVNRSPSYACLVGLEFDVAPTAGEVVHILWSSSYDSTAGVGNTGGSASTGADAAWSPGGGAEADREEYMHHLTYIGAFVAAADAATTYQYSMVNPEFIPPTRYGFPVIFNQSGQALEGNAVEMFVALIPQTPDVAAS
;
A
#
# COMPACT_ATOMS: atom_id res chain seq x y z
N MET A 1 -29.74 -21.96 -2.82
CA MET A 1 -28.95 -20.71 -2.82
C MET A 1 -28.25 -20.65 -4.16
N ALA A 2 -28.29 -19.52 -4.86
CA ALA A 2 -27.42 -19.34 -6.01
C ALA A 2 -25.97 -19.35 -5.51
N ASP A 3 -25.08 -19.96 -6.28
CA ASP A 3 -23.64 -19.91 -6.00
C ASP A 3 -23.18 -18.46 -6.21
N VAL A 4 -22.50 -17.87 -5.22
CA VAL A 4 -21.94 -16.52 -5.34
C VAL A 4 -20.44 -16.70 -5.47
N THR A 5 -19.93 -16.44 -6.67
CA THR A 5 -18.49 -16.48 -6.92
C THR A 5 -17.91 -15.06 -6.83
N ILE A 6 -16.59 -14.95 -6.67
CA ILE A 6 -15.89 -13.66 -6.63
C ILE A 6 -15.08 -13.51 -7.90
N GLU A 7 -15.37 -12.48 -8.68
CA GLU A 7 -14.57 -12.08 -9.84
C GLU A 7 -13.48 -11.10 -9.40
N GLN A 8 -12.25 -11.31 -9.88
CA GLN A 8 -11.14 -10.39 -9.69
C GLN A 8 -11.07 -9.39 -10.85
N GLY A 9 -11.09 -8.10 -10.53
CA GLY A 9 -10.93 -7.02 -11.49
C GLY A 9 -9.47 -6.71 -11.84
N ILE A 10 -9.28 -5.69 -12.67
CA ILE A 10 -7.94 -5.17 -13.00
C ILE A 10 -7.32 -4.54 -11.74
N PRO A 11 -6.12 -4.96 -11.32
CA PRO A 11 -5.48 -4.38 -10.14
C PRO A 11 -5.17 -2.89 -10.29
N ILE A 12 -5.29 -2.17 -9.18
CA ILE A 12 -4.78 -0.80 -9.01
C ILE A 12 -3.46 -0.93 -8.26
N CYS A 13 -2.37 -0.43 -8.84
CA CYS A 13 -1.01 -0.70 -8.37
C CYS A 13 -0.22 0.60 -8.20
N TRP A 14 0.24 0.84 -6.97
CA TRP A 14 1.22 1.85 -6.64
C TRP A 14 2.61 1.22 -6.69
N ALA A 15 3.45 1.73 -7.59
CA ALA A 15 4.85 1.35 -7.72
C ALA A 15 5.67 2.53 -8.28
N ASP A 16 6.99 2.40 -8.33
CA ASP A 16 7.83 3.48 -8.85
C ASP A 16 7.67 3.62 -10.38
N THR A 17 7.70 4.84 -10.89
CA THR A 17 7.53 5.12 -12.33
C THR A 17 8.80 4.94 -13.13
N THR A 18 9.95 4.94 -12.48
CA THR A 18 11.26 5.00 -13.11
C THR A 18 11.81 3.60 -13.34
N ASP A 19 11.62 2.68 -12.39
CA ASP A 19 12.27 1.38 -12.42
C ASP A 19 11.38 0.15 -12.15
N TYR A 20 10.10 0.32 -11.79
CA TYR A 20 9.21 -0.83 -11.57
C TYR A 20 9.11 -1.76 -12.79
N SER A 21 9.31 -3.06 -12.54
CA SER A 21 9.16 -4.15 -13.50
C SER A 21 7.99 -5.06 -13.11
N ASN A 22 7.04 -5.21 -14.03
CA ASN A 22 5.92 -6.13 -13.86
C ASN A 22 6.26 -7.59 -14.22
N THR A 23 7.53 -7.91 -14.51
CA THR A 23 7.93 -9.24 -15.01
C THR A 23 7.57 -10.35 -14.02
N ASN A 24 7.79 -10.10 -12.72
CA ASN A 24 7.56 -11.09 -11.66
C ASN A 24 6.15 -10.98 -11.05
N SER A 25 5.62 -9.77 -10.93
CA SER A 25 4.29 -9.53 -10.35
C SER A 25 3.14 -9.84 -11.32
N GLY A 26 3.36 -9.65 -12.62
CA GLY A 26 2.31 -9.64 -13.65
C GLY A 26 1.35 -8.44 -13.56
N ILE A 27 1.58 -7.49 -12.65
CA ILE A 27 0.68 -6.37 -12.37
C ILE A 27 1.25 -5.10 -13.01
N SER A 28 0.45 -4.43 -13.85
CA SER A 28 0.84 -3.14 -14.41
C SER A 28 0.66 -2.02 -13.39
N ARG A 29 1.66 -1.15 -13.26
CA ARG A 29 1.58 0.06 -12.42
C ARG A 29 0.47 0.98 -12.91
N THR A 30 -0.29 1.55 -11.97
CA THR A 30 -1.32 2.56 -12.26
C THR A 30 -1.04 3.91 -11.60
N ASP A 31 -0.30 3.91 -10.49
CA ASP A 31 -0.04 5.08 -9.64
C ASP A 31 1.35 5.04 -9.03
N GLN A 32 1.79 6.17 -8.48
CA GLN A 32 3.14 6.35 -7.98
C GLN A 32 3.27 6.04 -6.49
N ILE A 33 4.28 5.25 -6.13
CA ILE A 33 4.97 5.29 -4.83
C ILE A 33 6.40 4.81 -5.05
N ASP A 34 7.38 5.53 -4.54
CA ASP A 34 8.78 5.13 -4.69
C ASP A 34 9.34 4.59 -3.36
N LEU A 35 9.45 3.27 -3.23
CA LEU A 35 9.88 2.64 -1.98
C LEU A 35 11.42 2.51 -1.86
N THR A 36 12.17 3.06 -2.81
CA THR A 36 13.63 3.00 -2.87
C THR A 36 14.25 3.45 -1.56
N SER A 37 15.08 2.60 -0.97
CA SER A 37 15.85 2.88 0.25
C SER A 37 15.00 3.37 1.42
N LEU A 38 13.72 2.96 1.52
CA LEU A 38 12.87 3.36 2.64
C LEU A 38 13.45 2.78 3.93
N ALA A 39 14.09 3.64 4.72
CA ALA A 39 14.76 3.26 5.95
C ALA A 39 13.79 2.69 7.00
N ASP A 40 14.32 1.85 7.89
CA ASP A 40 13.62 1.45 9.11
C ASP A 40 13.20 2.69 9.93
N GLY A 41 12.02 2.60 10.57
CA GLY A 41 11.41 3.71 11.30
C GLY A 41 10.91 4.87 10.41
N SER A 42 11.01 4.75 9.09
CA SER A 42 10.55 5.75 8.12
C SER A 42 9.31 5.28 7.36
N ALA A 43 8.53 6.24 6.88
CA ALA A 43 7.32 5.97 6.13
C ALA A 43 7.22 6.83 4.87
N ARG A 44 6.54 6.30 3.86
CA ARG A 44 6.25 6.97 2.59
C ARG A 44 4.77 6.81 2.23
N GLN A 45 4.23 7.78 1.51
CA GLN A 45 2.86 7.73 1.00
C GLN A 45 2.84 7.70 -0.52
N GLY A 46 1.83 7.05 -1.10
CA GLY A 46 1.61 7.03 -2.52
C GLY A 46 0.83 8.25 -3.04
N ALA A 47 0.76 8.37 -4.36
CA ALA A 47 -0.10 9.33 -5.03
C ALA A 47 -1.59 9.01 -4.82
N LYS A 48 -2.41 10.03 -4.58
CA LYS A 48 -3.87 9.90 -4.43
C LYS A 48 -4.47 9.30 -5.69
N LYS A 49 -5.27 8.25 -5.51
CA LYS A 49 -6.02 7.60 -6.57
C LYS A 49 -7.52 7.76 -6.36
N ASP A 50 -8.20 7.92 -7.48
CA ASP A 50 -9.63 7.71 -7.63
C ASP A 50 -9.91 6.22 -7.91
N LEU A 51 -10.60 5.54 -7.00
CA LEU A 51 -11.03 4.14 -7.16
C LEU A 51 -12.25 3.99 -8.10
N GLY A 52 -12.83 5.11 -8.53
CA GLY A 52 -13.97 5.18 -9.42
C GLY A 52 -15.31 5.34 -8.72
N VAL A 53 -16.30 5.83 -9.47
CA VAL A 53 -17.69 5.94 -8.98
C VAL A 53 -18.34 4.56 -8.80
N ASN A 54 -18.02 3.62 -9.68
CA ASN A 54 -18.47 2.23 -9.65
C ASN A 54 -17.37 1.31 -9.11
N ARG A 55 -16.66 1.77 -8.07
CA ARG A 55 -15.58 1.00 -7.45
C ARG A 55 -16.11 -0.32 -6.91
N SER A 56 -15.27 -1.35 -6.94
CA SER A 56 -15.57 -2.60 -6.26
C SER A 56 -15.75 -2.36 -4.75
N PRO A 57 -16.66 -3.11 -4.07
CA PRO A 57 -16.91 -2.95 -2.65
C PRO A 57 -15.73 -3.39 -1.77
N SER A 58 -14.90 -4.33 -2.23
CA SER A 58 -13.74 -4.83 -1.49
C SER A 58 -12.56 -5.13 -2.42
N TYR A 59 -11.37 -5.22 -1.84
CA TYR A 59 -10.13 -5.44 -2.57
C TYR A 59 -9.25 -6.41 -1.80
N ALA A 60 -8.64 -7.36 -2.49
CA ALA A 60 -7.49 -8.06 -1.94
C ALA A 60 -6.27 -7.13 -2.04
N CYS A 61 -5.49 -6.99 -0.97
CA CYS A 61 -4.27 -6.18 -0.94
C CYS A 61 -3.04 -7.08 -1.03
N LEU A 62 -2.36 -7.04 -2.18
CA LEU A 62 -1.09 -7.72 -2.44
C LEU A 62 0.04 -6.71 -2.35
N VAL A 63 1.10 -7.07 -1.62
CA VAL A 63 2.28 -6.23 -1.46
C VAL A 63 3.52 -7.00 -1.86
N GLY A 64 4.42 -6.31 -2.56
CA GLY A 64 5.76 -6.78 -2.88
C GLY A 64 6.81 -5.87 -2.29
N LEU A 65 7.76 -6.44 -1.55
CA LEU A 65 8.87 -5.72 -0.96
C LEU A 65 10.17 -6.49 -1.15
N GLU A 66 11.26 -5.74 -1.19
CA GLU A 66 12.62 -6.24 -1.20
C GLU A 66 13.43 -5.43 -0.19
N PHE A 67 14.35 -6.11 0.49
CA PHE A 67 15.17 -5.52 1.54
C PHE A 67 16.63 -5.49 1.09
N ASP A 68 17.33 -4.40 1.39
CA ASP A 68 18.76 -4.22 1.08
C ASP A 68 19.63 -5.18 1.90
N VAL A 69 19.22 -5.41 3.15
CA VAL A 69 19.83 -6.34 4.10
C VAL A 69 18.75 -7.22 4.70
N ALA A 70 19.07 -8.49 4.94
CA ALA A 70 18.09 -9.46 5.45
C ALA A 70 17.55 -9.01 6.80
N PRO A 71 16.23 -8.78 6.93
CA PRO A 71 15.63 -8.42 8.21
C PRO A 71 15.57 -9.64 9.13
N THR A 72 15.32 -9.38 10.42
CA THR A 72 14.93 -10.46 11.32
C THR A 72 13.56 -10.97 10.89
N ALA A 73 13.44 -12.28 10.67
CA ALA A 73 12.16 -12.87 10.28
C ALA A 73 11.08 -12.59 11.35
N GLY A 74 9.92 -12.12 10.92
CA GLY A 74 8.82 -11.75 11.81
C GLY A 74 8.66 -10.25 12.05
N GLU A 75 9.68 -9.45 11.74
CA GLU A 75 9.55 -7.98 11.73
C GLU A 75 8.62 -7.51 10.60
N VAL A 76 8.10 -6.29 10.69
CA VAL A 76 6.93 -5.89 9.91
C VAL A 76 7.10 -4.59 9.13
N VAL A 77 6.45 -4.55 7.96
CA VAL A 77 6.15 -3.29 7.26
C VAL A 77 4.64 -3.09 7.30
N HIS A 78 4.21 -1.98 7.90
CA HIS A 78 2.79 -1.65 8.02
C HIS A 78 2.26 -1.08 6.72
N ILE A 79 1.11 -1.61 6.29
CA ILE A 79 0.39 -1.21 5.09
C ILE A 79 -0.89 -0.51 5.56
N LEU A 80 -0.93 0.80 5.36
CA LEU A 80 -1.96 1.69 5.86
C LEU A 80 -2.63 2.41 4.67
N TRP A 81 -3.79 3.01 4.92
CA TRP A 81 -4.55 3.72 3.90
C TRP A 81 -5.05 5.06 4.38
N SER A 82 -4.74 6.11 3.63
CA SER A 82 -5.36 7.42 3.80
C SER A 82 -6.58 7.51 2.89
N SER A 83 -7.75 7.68 3.49
CA SER A 83 -9.02 7.88 2.78
C SER A 83 -9.26 9.35 2.51
N SER A 84 -9.98 9.64 1.43
CA SER A 84 -10.45 10.99 1.12
C SER A 84 -11.78 10.97 0.38
N TYR A 85 -12.62 11.95 0.69
CA TYR A 85 -13.87 12.22 -0.05
C TYR A 85 -13.66 13.21 -1.21
N ASP A 86 -12.45 13.76 -1.36
CA ASP A 86 -12.09 14.77 -2.36
C ASP A 86 -10.99 14.26 -3.30
N SER A 87 -11.09 14.60 -4.59
CA SER A 87 -10.11 14.20 -5.61
C SER A 87 -8.80 14.99 -5.57
N THR A 88 -8.77 16.13 -4.87
CA THR A 88 -7.64 17.06 -4.87
C THR A 88 -6.57 16.60 -3.88
N ALA A 89 -5.32 16.50 -4.31
CA ALA A 89 -4.19 16.23 -3.41
C ALA A 89 -4.10 17.29 -2.29
N GLY A 90 -3.75 16.87 -1.08
CA GLY A 90 -3.69 17.69 0.13
C GLY A 90 -5.05 18.02 0.77
N VAL A 91 -6.17 17.64 0.15
CA VAL A 91 -7.51 17.98 0.64
C VAL A 91 -8.23 16.75 1.20
N GLY A 92 -8.77 16.89 2.41
CA GLY A 92 -9.68 15.92 3.01
C GLY A 92 -9.08 14.52 3.19
N ASN A 93 -7.77 14.42 3.38
CA ASN A 93 -7.06 13.15 3.60
C ASN A 93 -7.08 12.78 5.11
N THR A 94 -7.32 11.51 5.42
CA THR A 94 -7.15 11.00 6.79
C THR A 94 -5.66 10.84 7.14
N GLY A 95 -5.29 10.78 8.42
CA GLY A 95 -3.89 10.71 8.84
C GLY A 95 -3.17 12.05 8.94
N GLY A 96 -3.91 13.14 9.14
CA GLY A 96 -3.34 14.46 9.43
C GLY A 96 -2.72 15.18 8.23
N SER A 97 -2.07 16.32 8.51
CA SER A 97 -1.49 17.22 7.51
C SER A 97 -0.36 16.62 6.69
N ALA A 98 0.31 15.58 7.20
CA ALA A 98 1.34 14.86 6.44
C ALA A 98 0.78 13.96 5.34
N SER A 99 -0.52 13.65 5.38
CA SER A 99 -1.18 12.86 4.35
C SER A 99 -1.57 13.78 3.19
N THR A 100 -0.67 13.94 2.23
CA THR A 100 -0.80 14.80 1.06
C THR A 100 -1.38 14.07 -0.15
N GLY A 101 -1.16 12.77 -0.26
CA GLY A 101 -1.51 12.02 -1.47
C GLY A 101 -0.63 12.39 -2.67
N ALA A 102 0.61 12.77 -2.40
CA ALA A 102 1.70 12.84 -3.37
C ALA A 102 2.80 11.88 -2.92
N ASP A 103 3.54 11.32 -3.87
CA ASP A 103 4.69 10.47 -3.57
C ASP A 103 5.76 11.26 -2.79
N ALA A 104 5.80 11.03 -1.48
CA ALA A 104 6.61 11.78 -0.55
C ALA A 104 6.76 11.03 0.77
N ALA A 105 7.74 11.42 1.57
CA ALA A 105 7.84 10.97 2.95
C ALA A 105 6.52 11.24 3.69
N TRP A 106 6.02 10.24 4.40
CA TRP A 106 4.93 10.43 5.35
C TRP A 106 5.54 10.68 6.72
N SER A 107 5.46 11.94 7.14
CA SER A 107 6.07 12.39 8.38
C SER A 107 5.09 13.34 9.08
N PRO A 108 4.25 12.83 10.01
CA PRO A 108 3.21 13.61 10.70
C PRO A 108 3.71 14.92 11.34
N GLY A 109 5.01 15.05 11.61
CA GLY A 109 5.66 16.35 11.86
C GLY A 109 5.53 16.83 13.31
N GLY A 110 6.57 17.55 13.76
CA GLY A 110 7.04 17.63 15.15
C GLY A 110 6.15 18.26 16.23
N GLY A 111 6.41 17.84 17.48
CA GLY A 111 5.75 18.23 18.72
C GLY A 111 5.93 17.12 19.77
N ALA A 112 5.17 17.14 20.87
CA ALA A 112 5.10 15.99 21.79
C ALA A 112 4.46 14.75 21.14
N GLU A 113 3.82 14.92 19.97
CA GLU A 113 3.05 13.91 19.23
C GLU A 113 3.60 13.72 17.79
N ALA A 114 4.93 13.77 17.66
CA ALA A 114 5.62 13.58 16.38
C ALA A 114 5.78 12.11 15.98
N ASP A 115 5.17 11.19 16.71
CA ASP A 115 5.41 9.77 16.56
C ASP A 115 4.57 9.20 15.41
N ARG A 116 5.25 8.57 14.46
CA ARG A 116 4.59 7.86 13.35
C ARG A 116 3.71 6.73 13.88
N GLU A 117 4.13 6.08 14.97
CA GLU A 117 3.38 5.00 15.61
C GLU A 117 2.06 5.49 16.19
N GLU A 118 2.02 6.71 16.74
CA GLU A 118 0.79 7.31 17.25
C GLU A 118 -0.13 7.75 16.11
N TYR A 119 0.41 8.50 15.14
CA TYR A 119 -0.41 9.10 14.08
C TYR A 119 -0.92 8.08 13.05
N MET A 120 -0.26 6.92 12.91
CA MET A 120 -0.75 5.88 11.98
C MET A 120 -2.13 5.35 12.38
N HIS A 121 -2.55 5.50 13.65
CA HIS A 121 -3.87 5.10 14.11
C HIS A 121 -5.02 5.94 13.53
N HIS A 122 -4.72 7.10 12.93
CA HIS A 122 -5.70 7.88 12.17
C HIS A 122 -5.85 7.44 10.71
N LEU A 123 -5.01 6.51 10.25
CA LEU A 123 -5.11 5.85 8.96
C LEU A 123 -5.91 4.55 9.09
N THR A 124 -6.48 4.06 8.00
CA THR A 124 -7.09 2.74 7.98
C THR A 124 -6.00 1.70 7.85
N TYR A 125 -5.86 0.81 8.85
CA TYR A 125 -4.93 -0.30 8.77
C TYR A 125 -5.42 -1.34 7.76
N ILE A 126 -4.61 -1.63 6.73
CA ILE A 126 -4.89 -2.70 5.78
C ILE A 126 -4.32 -4.01 6.31
N GLY A 127 -3.06 -4.01 6.71
CA GLY A 127 -2.36 -5.22 7.17
C GLY A 127 -0.88 -4.96 7.42
N ALA A 128 -0.16 -6.03 7.77
CA ALA A 128 1.29 -6.01 7.92
C ALA A 128 1.90 -7.00 6.94
N PHE A 129 2.95 -6.56 6.25
CA PHE A 129 3.86 -7.43 5.56
C PHE A 129 4.85 -7.97 6.58
N VAL A 130 4.81 -9.28 6.85
CA VAL A 130 5.74 -9.95 7.77
C VAL A 130 6.95 -10.40 6.99
N ALA A 131 8.12 -9.86 7.32
CA ALA A 131 9.35 -10.11 6.58
C ALA A 131 9.87 -11.53 6.83
N ALA A 132 10.34 -12.18 5.76
CA ALA A 132 11.25 -13.31 5.84
C ALA A 132 12.70 -12.81 5.99
N ALA A 133 13.59 -13.67 6.46
CA ALA A 133 15.02 -13.37 6.63
C ALA A 133 15.80 -13.46 5.30
N ASP A 134 15.25 -12.84 4.25
CA ASP A 134 15.80 -12.80 2.90
C ASP A 134 15.96 -11.34 2.45
N ALA A 135 16.97 -11.08 1.62
CA ALA A 135 17.29 -9.77 1.07
C ALA A 135 18.00 -9.90 -0.27
N ALA A 136 18.23 -8.75 -0.91
CA ALA A 136 19.05 -8.54 -2.11
C ALA A 136 18.82 -9.56 -3.23
N THR A 137 18.18 -9.14 -4.31
CA THR A 137 17.69 -9.95 -5.44
C THR A 137 16.60 -10.97 -5.09
N THR A 138 16.13 -10.96 -3.85
CA THR A 138 15.06 -11.83 -3.35
C THR A 138 13.87 -10.96 -2.93
N TYR A 139 12.97 -10.73 -3.88
CA TYR A 139 11.70 -10.07 -3.63
C TYR A 139 10.73 -11.01 -2.91
N GLN A 140 9.89 -10.45 -2.04
CA GLN A 140 8.94 -11.18 -1.24
C GLN A 140 7.52 -10.64 -1.53
N TYR A 141 6.55 -11.54 -1.75
CA TYR A 141 5.14 -11.18 -1.97
C TYR A 141 4.24 -11.73 -0.87
N SER A 142 3.28 -10.92 -0.43
CA SER A 142 2.27 -11.36 0.52
C SER A 142 0.93 -10.69 0.29
N MET A 143 -0.13 -11.50 0.36
CA MET A 143 -1.50 -11.00 0.41
C MET A 143 -1.78 -10.56 1.85
N VAL A 144 -1.53 -9.29 2.15
CA VAL A 144 -1.59 -8.75 3.52
C VAL A 144 -3.02 -8.58 4.03
N ASN A 145 -3.99 -8.49 3.13
CA ASN A 145 -5.42 -8.44 3.47
C ASN A 145 -6.26 -9.04 2.33
N PRO A 146 -7.08 -10.07 2.56
CA PRO A 146 -7.91 -10.66 1.51
C PRO A 146 -9.17 -9.85 1.16
N GLU A 147 -9.57 -8.88 2.00
CA GLU A 147 -10.86 -8.16 1.89
C GLU A 147 -10.77 -6.76 2.53
N PHE A 148 -9.96 -5.88 1.96
CA PHE A 148 -9.92 -4.47 2.34
C PHE A 148 -11.12 -3.71 1.75
N ILE A 149 -11.83 -2.94 2.57
CA ILE A 149 -12.97 -2.10 2.17
C ILE A 149 -12.60 -0.62 2.36
N PRO A 150 -12.24 0.10 1.26
CA PRO A 150 -11.94 1.52 1.33
C PRO A 150 -13.17 2.34 1.79
N PRO A 151 -13.06 3.14 2.86
CA PRO A 151 -14.18 3.94 3.38
C PRO A 151 -14.76 4.93 2.36
N THR A 152 -13.93 5.45 1.46
CA THR A 152 -14.31 6.48 0.48
C THR A 152 -13.75 6.15 -0.91
N ARG A 153 -14.14 6.97 -1.90
CA ARG A 153 -13.75 6.80 -3.31
C ARG A 153 -12.28 7.11 -3.58
N TYR A 154 -11.69 8.08 -2.88
CA TYR A 154 -10.31 8.50 -3.10
C TYR A 154 -9.43 8.04 -1.95
N GLY A 155 -8.17 7.78 -2.23
CA GLY A 155 -7.19 7.48 -1.19
C GLY A 155 -5.85 7.04 -1.76
N PHE A 156 -4.95 6.65 -0.87
CA PHE A 156 -3.59 6.21 -1.21
C PHE A 156 -2.98 5.38 -0.07
N PRO A 157 -2.04 4.49 -0.39
CA PRO A 157 -1.32 3.73 0.61
C PRO A 157 -0.33 4.62 1.36
N VAL A 158 -0.12 4.30 2.63
CA VAL A 158 1.01 4.75 3.45
C VAL A 158 1.75 3.51 3.91
N ILE A 159 3.05 3.48 3.67
CA ILE A 159 3.93 2.36 3.96
C ILE A 159 4.89 2.80 5.04
N PHE A 160 4.83 2.13 6.19
CA PHE A 160 5.67 2.42 7.33
C PHE A 160 6.55 1.21 7.63
N ASN A 161 7.85 1.37 7.40
CA ASN A 161 8.83 0.32 7.57
C ASN A 161 9.26 0.23 9.03
N GLN A 162 8.97 -0.90 9.67
CA GLN A 162 9.44 -1.27 11.01
C GLN A 162 10.07 -2.67 10.97
N SER A 163 10.74 -3.00 9.86
CA SER A 163 11.31 -4.32 9.62
C SER A 163 12.68 -4.52 10.27
N GLY A 164 13.25 -3.46 10.85
CA GLY A 164 14.63 -3.41 11.34
C GLY A 164 15.68 -3.25 10.25
N GLN A 165 15.29 -3.19 8.97
CA GLN A 165 16.18 -2.96 7.82
C GLN A 165 15.58 -1.98 6.82
N ALA A 166 16.42 -1.36 5.99
CA ALA A 166 15.94 -0.55 4.86
C ALA A 166 15.42 -1.44 3.73
N LEU A 167 14.43 -0.93 2.98
CA LEU A 167 14.07 -1.51 1.69
C LEU A 167 15.22 -1.33 0.67
N GLU A 168 15.20 -2.16 -0.37
CA GLU A 168 16.22 -2.21 -1.42
C GLU A 168 16.51 -0.84 -2.07
N GLY A 169 17.74 -0.66 -2.54
CA GLY A 169 18.23 0.58 -3.15
C GLY A 169 17.69 0.88 -4.56
N ASN A 170 16.77 0.06 -5.06
CA ASN A 170 15.99 0.24 -6.28
C ASN A 170 14.58 -0.31 -6.03
N ALA A 171 13.56 0.16 -6.75
CA ALA A 171 12.16 -0.20 -6.52
C ALA A 171 11.58 -1.13 -7.59
N VAL A 172 12.44 -1.93 -8.24
CA VAL A 172 12.09 -2.73 -9.42
C VAL A 172 10.95 -3.71 -9.14
N GLU A 173 10.95 -4.42 -8.01
CA GLU A 173 9.91 -5.39 -7.66
C GLU A 173 8.93 -4.91 -6.58
N MET A 174 9.05 -3.66 -6.12
CA MET A 174 8.30 -3.16 -4.97
C MET A 174 6.97 -2.49 -5.36
N PHE A 175 5.88 -2.90 -4.71
CA PHE A 175 4.56 -2.35 -5.00
C PHE A 175 3.53 -2.59 -3.89
N VAL A 176 2.44 -1.84 -3.98
CA VAL A 176 1.18 -2.12 -3.27
C VAL A 176 0.06 -2.20 -4.30
N ALA A 177 -0.67 -3.29 -4.33
CA ALA A 177 -1.76 -3.51 -5.28
C ALA A 177 -3.08 -3.81 -4.57
N LEU A 178 -4.12 -3.08 -4.96
CA LEU A 178 -5.51 -3.40 -4.62
C LEU A 178 -6.14 -4.13 -5.81
N ILE A 179 -6.56 -5.37 -5.58
CA ILE A 179 -7.20 -6.24 -6.57
C ILE A 179 -8.72 -6.19 -6.32
N PRO A 180 -9.51 -5.55 -7.19
CA PRO A 180 -10.95 -5.44 -7.01
C PRO A 180 -11.62 -6.82 -6.89
N GLN A 181 -12.55 -6.98 -5.94
CA GLN A 181 -13.33 -8.19 -5.74
C GLN A 181 -14.81 -7.88 -5.92
N THR A 182 -15.42 -8.41 -6.97
CA THR A 182 -16.84 -8.16 -7.27
C THR A 182 -17.63 -9.45 -7.15
N PRO A 183 -18.77 -9.47 -6.44
CA PRO A 183 -19.66 -10.62 -6.44
C PRO A 183 -20.17 -10.87 -7.87
N ASP A 184 -19.87 -12.05 -8.40
CA ASP A 184 -20.52 -12.57 -9.60
C ASP A 184 -21.73 -13.40 -9.15
N VAL A 185 -22.89 -12.77 -9.26
CA VAL A 185 -24.17 -13.42 -8.96
C VAL A 185 -24.71 -13.94 -10.29
N ALA A 186 -24.71 -15.25 -10.46
CA ALA A 186 -25.32 -15.88 -11.62
C ALA A 186 -26.76 -15.39 -11.76
N ALA A 187 -27.07 -14.77 -12.91
CA ALA A 187 -28.43 -14.33 -13.22
C ALA A 187 -29.34 -15.56 -13.23
N SER A 188 -30.27 -15.62 -12.26
CA SER A 188 -31.28 -16.68 -12.16
C SER A 188 -32.33 -16.59 -13.26
#